data_AF-A0A2S4MFV7-F1
#
_entry.id   AF-A0A2S4MFV7-F1
#
_cell.length_a   1.000
_cell.length_b   1.000
_cell.length_c   1.000
_cell.angle_alpha   90.00
_cell.angle_beta   90.00
_cell.angle_gamma   90.00
#
_symmetry.space_group_name_H-M   'P 1'
#
loop_
_entity.id
_entity.type
_entity.pdbx_description
1 polymer ?
#
loop_
_entity_poly.entity_id
_entity_poly.type
_entity_poly.pdbx_seq_one_letter_code
_entity_poly.pdbx_strand_id
1 'polypeptide(L)'
;MAWRHKNRWFRRWMLVMVFWLVPVMIVVVRETQDEMAYNRADLQRALTSWTFTDAERTAGAPQHCRGNAEQARAAGCPAAVLAENAAAQQDARDEYALRRATLVRYLWHAFVGYWVVPAVGLLAIGMLIGALRRALRRPPAAKAVPEP
;
A
#
# COMPACT_ATOMS: atom_id res chain seq x y z
N MET A 1 28.87 24.35 17.01
CA MET A 1 27.39 24.35 16.85
C MET A 1 26.89 24.17 15.40
N ALA A 2 27.62 23.48 14.51
CA ALA A 2 27.23 23.36 13.08
C ALA A 2 26.21 22.23 12.78
N TRP A 3 25.95 21.34 13.74
CA TRP A 3 25.10 20.17 13.52
C TRP A 3 23.59 20.49 13.61
N ARG A 4 23.22 21.46 14.45
CA ARG A 4 21.82 21.92 14.62
C ARG A 4 21.22 22.59 13.37
N HIS A 5 22.04 23.17 12.49
CA HIS A 5 21.55 23.73 11.22
C HIS A 5 21.34 22.66 10.14
N LYS A 6 22.19 21.62 10.11
CA LYS A 6 22.08 20.49 9.18
C LYS A 6 20.74 19.74 9.39
N ASN A 7 20.33 19.58 10.65
CA ASN A 7 19.05 18.94 10.98
C ASN A 7 17.82 19.79 10.62
N ARG A 8 17.92 21.14 10.66
CA ARG A 8 16.80 22.02 10.27
C ARG A 8 16.54 22.03 8.77
N TRP A 9 17.59 22.02 7.96
CA TRP A 9 17.45 21.94 6.50
C TRP A 9 16.87 20.59 6.07
N PHE A 10 17.42 19.48 6.58
CA PHE A 10 16.88 18.15 6.30
C PHE A 10 15.43 18.00 6.77
N ARG A 11 15.10 18.50 7.97
CA ARG A 11 13.72 18.47 8.49
C ARG A 11 12.77 19.31 7.65
N ARG A 12 13.17 20.51 7.18
CA ARG A 12 12.34 21.30 6.24
C ARG A 12 12.16 20.59 4.91
N TRP A 13 13.23 20.02 4.37
CA TRP A 13 13.19 19.23 3.14
C TRP A 13 12.23 18.05 3.28
N MET A 14 12.32 17.28 4.36
CA MET A 14 11.45 16.14 4.65
C MET A 14 9.99 16.59 4.78
N LEU A 15 9.72 17.68 5.49
CA LEU A 15 8.36 18.23 5.62
C LEU A 15 7.77 18.63 4.27
N VAL A 16 8.55 19.30 3.41
CA VAL A 16 8.09 19.67 2.06
C VAL A 16 7.79 18.43 1.21
N MET A 17 8.67 17.42 1.26
CA MET A 17 8.48 16.17 0.52
C MET A 17 7.24 15.41 1.00
N VAL A 18 7.05 15.27 2.32
CA VAL A 18 5.86 14.59 2.88
C VAL A 18 4.59 15.38 2.56
N PHE A 19 4.62 16.71 2.69
CA PHE A 19 3.47 17.56 2.39
C PHE A 19 3.00 17.44 0.94
N TRP A 20 3.92 17.37 -0.02
CA TRP A 20 3.57 17.19 -1.43
C TRP A 20 3.17 15.75 -1.78
N LEU A 21 3.70 14.77 -1.05
CA LEU A 21 3.39 13.36 -1.27
C LEU A 21 1.96 12.99 -0.84
N VAL A 22 1.48 13.54 0.27
CA VAL A 22 0.18 13.16 0.85
C VAL A 22 -1.00 13.34 -0.13
N PRO A 23 -1.18 14.49 -0.81
CA PRO A 23 -2.28 14.67 -1.77
C PRO A 23 -2.21 13.67 -2.94
N VAL A 24 -1.01 13.42 -3.48
CA VAL A 24 -0.80 12.48 -4.59
C VAL A 24 -1.18 11.07 -4.16
N MET A 25 -0.75 10.64 -2.97
CA MET A 25 -1.12 9.33 -2.42
C MET A 25 -2.62 9.21 -2.16
N ILE A 26 -3.30 10.27 -1.72
CA ILE A 26 -4.74 10.25 -1.51
C ILE A 26 -5.48 10.01 -2.83
N VAL A 27 -5.11 10.70 -3.91
CA VAL A 27 -5.73 10.52 -5.24
C VAL A 27 -5.54 9.08 -5.73
N VAL A 28 -4.30 8.58 -5.67
CA VAL A 28 -3.97 7.22 -6.08
C VAL A 28 -4.75 6.17 -5.29
N VAL A 29 -4.81 6.32 -3.96
CA VAL A 29 -5.54 5.38 -3.11
C VAL A 29 -7.03 5.41 -3.41
N ARG A 30 -7.63 6.57 -3.69
CA ARG A 30 -9.04 6.67 -4.06
C ARG A 30 -9.33 5.98 -5.38
N GLU A 31 -8.53 6.24 -6.41
CA GLU A 31 -8.70 5.59 -7.72
C GLU A 31 -8.60 4.06 -7.59
N THR A 32 -7.64 3.58 -6.80
CA THR A 32 -7.46 2.16 -6.54
C THR A 32 -8.65 1.58 -5.76
N GLN A 33 -9.23 2.34 -4.83
CA GLN A 33 -10.41 1.91 -4.08
C GLN A 33 -11.65 1.80 -4.97
N ASP A 34 -11.80 2.72 -5.92
CA ASP A 34 -12.92 2.71 -6.87
C ASP A 34 -12.81 1.51 -7.82
N GLU A 35 -11.63 1.21 -8.37
CA GLU A 35 -11.41 -0.03 -9.13
C GLU A 35 -11.66 -1.29 -8.28
N MET A 36 -11.28 -1.23 -7.00
CA MET A 36 -11.46 -2.34 -6.08
C MET A 36 -12.89 -2.54 -5.61
N ALA A 37 -13.75 -1.52 -5.70
CA ALA A 37 -15.17 -1.65 -5.42
C ALA A 37 -15.84 -2.59 -6.42
N TYR A 38 -15.45 -2.52 -7.70
CA TYR A 38 -15.91 -3.45 -8.72
C TYR A 38 -15.46 -4.89 -8.46
N ASN A 39 -14.17 -5.08 -8.15
CA ASN A 39 -13.64 -6.40 -7.80
C ASN A 39 -14.27 -6.96 -6.52
N ARG A 40 -14.67 -6.12 -5.56
CA ARG A 40 -15.40 -6.55 -4.36
C ARG A 40 -16.81 -7.01 -4.67
N ALA A 41 -17.51 -6.33 -5.57
CA ALA A 41 -18.84 -6.77 -6.00
C ALA A 41 -18.75 -8.15 -6.68
N ASP A 42 -17.71 -8.38 -7.47
CA ASP A 42 -17.47 -9.68 -8.10
C ASP A 42 -17.10 -10.77 -7.11
N LEU A 43 -16.21 -10.47 -6.15
CA LEU A 43 -15.91 -11.35 -5.02
C LEU A 43 -17.17 -11.70 -4.22
N GLN A 44 -18.05 -10.72 -3.96
CA GLN A 44 -19.30 -10.98 -3.26
C GLN A 44 -20.21 -11.89 -4.05
N ARG A 45 -20.34 -11.71 -5.38
CA ARG A 45 -21.09 -12.65 -6.22
C ARG A 45 -20.54 -14.07 -6.10
N ALA A 46 -19.22 -14.24 -6.26
CA ALA A 46 -18.57 -15.55 -6.15
C ALA A 46 -18.74 -16.19 -4.76
N LEU A 47 -18.68 -15.40 -3.69
CA LEU A 47 -18.89 -15.90 -2.31
C LEU A 47 -20.35 -16.21 -2.00
N THR A 48 -21.30 -15.66 -2.77
CA THR A 48 -22.74 -15.93 -2.62
C THR A 48 -23.28 -16.93 -3.65
N SER A 49 -22.47 -17.33 -4.63
CA SER A 49 -22.82 -18.39 -5.57
C SER A 49 -22.56 -19.74 -4.93
N TRP A 50 -23.60 -20.55 -4.85
CA TRP A 50 -23.54 -21.89 -4.29
C TRP A 50 -23.81 -22.90 -5.40
N THR A 51 -22.93 -23.89 -5.54
CA THR A 51 -23.16 -25.06 -6.37
C THR A 51 -23.76 -26.18 -5.51
N PHE A 52 -24.76 -26.85 -6.07
CA PHE A 52 -25.45 -27.96 -5.41
C PHE A 52 -25.57 -29.11 -6.41
N THR A 53 -25.30 -30.31 -5.92
CA THR A 53 -25.62 -31.56 -6.62
C THR A 53 -27.14 -31.79 -6.63
N ASP A 54 -27.61 -32.66 -7.52
CA ASP A 54 -29.06 -32.94 -7.59
C ASP A 54 -29.59 -33.61 -6.30
N ALA A 55 -28.76 -34.41 -5.62
CA ALA A 55 -29.07 -34.98 -4.31
C ALA A 55 -29.24 -33.90 -3.22
N GLU A 56 -28.40 -32.87 -3.22
CA GLU A 56 -28.48 -31.78 -2.24
C GLU A 56 -29.65 -30.83 -2.53
N ARG A 57 -29.98 -30.61 -3.80
CA ARG A 57 -31.18 -29.85 -4.19
C ARG A 57 -32.45 -30.54 -3.73
N THR A 58 -32.54 -31.85 -3.94
CA THR A 58 -33.68 -32.66 -3.50
C THR A 58 -33.76 -32.76 -1.98
N ALA A 59 -32.62 -32.72 -1.27
CA ALA A 59 -32.55 -32.63 0.19
C ALA A 59 -32.87 -31.23 0.77
N GLY A 60 -33.11 -30.21 -0.08
CA GLY A 60 -33.50 -28.87 0.38
C GLY A 60 -32.33 -27.97 0.80
N ALA A 61 -31.08 -28.33 0.50
CA ALA A 61 -29.90 -27.50 0.81
C ALA A 61 -30.00 -26.02 0.34
N PRO A 62 -30.62 -25.69 -0.81
CA PRO A 62 -30.76 -24.29 -1.27
C PRO A 62 -31.60 -23.39 -0.34
N GLN A 63 -32.35 -23.97 0.61
CA GLN A 63 -33.14 -23.23 1.59
C GLN A 63 -32.28 -22.72 2.76
N HIS A 64 -31.20 -23.44 3.08
CA HIS A 64 -30.32 -23.18 4.23
C HIS A 64 -28.97 -22.59 3.83
N CYS A 65 -28.47 -22.90 2.63
CA CYS A 65 -27.16 -22.42 2.16
C CYS A 65 -27.33 -21.10 1.37
N ARG A 66 -27.31 -19.97 2.09
CA ARG A 66 -27.38 -18.62 1.51
C ARG A 66 -26.42 -17.66 2.21
N GLY A 67 -26.08 -16.57 1.51
CA GLY A 67 -25.17 -15.55 2.03
C GLY A 67 -23.73 -16.04 2.04
N ASN A 68 -22.93 -15.53 2.97
CA ASN A 68 -21.55 -15.97 3.15
C ASN A 68 -21.46 -17.31 3.89
N ALA A 69 -20.30 -17.98 3.85
CA ALA A 69 -20.12 -19.29 4.49
C ALA A 69 -20.52 -19.35 5.97
N GLU A 70 -20.25 -18.28 6.73
CA GLU A 70 -20.61 -18.22 8.16
C GLU A 70 -22.12 -18.06 8.36
N GLN A 71 -22.79 -17.25 7.53
CA GLN A 71 -24.24 -17.10 7.51
C GLN A 71 -24.93 -18.40 7.09
N ALA A 72 -24.41 -19.09 6.07
CA ALA A 72 -24.90 -20.39 5.64
C ALA A 72 -24.72 -21.43 6.75
N ARG A 73 -23.57 -21.45 7.44
CA ARG A 73 -23.34 -22.31 8.60
C ARG A 73 -24.32 -22.01 9.74
N ALA A 74 -24.56 -20.74 10.05
CA ALA A 74 -25.53 -20.32 11.07
C ALA A 74 -26.98 -20.64 10.68
N ALA A 75 -27.31 -20.64 9.39
CA ALA A 75 -28.61 -21.02 8.85
C ALA A 75 -28.85 -22.53 8.75
N GLY A 76 -27.86 -23.35 9.14
CA GLY A 76 -27.96 -24.81 9.16
C GLY A 76 -27.56 -25.49 7.85
N CYS A 77 -26.75 -24.85 7.00
CA CYS A 77 -26.24 -25.46 5.79
C CYS A 77 -25.41 -26.74 6.11
N PRO A 78 -25.67 -27.87 5.44
CA PRO A 78 -24.95 -29.12 5.68
C PRO A 78 -23.43 -28.95 5.52
N ALA A 79 -22.65 -29.58 6.39
CA ALA A 79 -21.19 -29.50 6.37
C ALA A 79 -20.57 -30.04 5.07
N ALA A 80 -21.22 -31.03 4.42
CA ALA A 80 -20.81 -31.56 3.12
C ALA A 80 -20.87 -30.48 2.02
N VAL A 81 -22.01 -29.78 1.90
CA VAL A 81 -22.20 -28.67 0.95
C VAL A 81 -21.19 -27.54 1.20
N LEU A 82 -20.95 -27.22 2.48
CA LEU A 82 -19.95 -26.22 2.87
C LEU A 82 -18.53 -26.63 2.45
N ALA A 83 -18.17 -27.91 2.62
CA ALA A 83 -16.86 -28.43 2.25
C ALA A 83 -16.65 -28.45 0.73
N GLU A 84 -17.67 -28.86 -0.04
CA GLU A 84 -17.60 -28.86 -1.50
C GLU A 84 -17.44 -27.45 -2.09
N ASN A 85 -18.14 -26.46 -1.53
CA ASN A 85 -18.06 -25.07 -1.97
C ASN A 85 -16.86 -24.31 -1.36
N ALA A 86 -16.19 -24.85 -0.34
CA ALA A 86 -15.10 -24.15 0.36
C ALA A 86 -13.91 -23.86 -0.57
N ALA A 87 -13.55 -24.79 -1.44
CA ALA A 87 -12.43 -24.63 -2.38
C ALA A 87 -12.69 -23.47 -3.36
N ALA A 88 -13.86 -23.46 -4.01
CA ALA A 88 -14.24 -22.39 -4.93
C ALA A 88 -14.30 -21.01 -4.24
N GLN A 89 -14.77 -20.96 -2.99
CA GLN A 89 -14.79 -19.73 -2.21
C GLN A 89 -13.39 -19.27 -1.76
N GLN A 90 -12.47 -20.20 -1.50
CA GLN A 90 -11.07 -19.89 -1.21
C GLN A 90 -10.35 -19.37 -2.46
N ASP A 91 -10.52 -20.04 -3.60
CA ASP A 91 -9.95 -19.60 -4.89
C ASP A 91 -10.39 -18.17 -5.23
N ALA A 92 -11.67 -17.84 -5.04
CA ALA A 92 -12.18 -16.49 -5.26
C ALA A 92 -11.52 -15.44 -4.33
N ARG A 93 -11.24 -15.80 -3.07
CA ARG A 93 -10.53 -14.91 -2.12
C ARG A 93 -9.06 -14.75 -2.52
N ASP A 94 -8.42 -15.83 -2.93
CA ASP A 94 -7.01 -15.83 -3.32
C ASP A 94 -6.79 -15.04 -4.61
N GLU A 95 -7.69 -15.17 -5.58
CA GLU A 95 -7.66 -14.37 -6.81
C GLU A 95 -7.86 -12.88 -6.51
N TYR A 96 -8.81 -12.53 -5.64
CA TYR A 96 -8.99 -11.15 -5.18
C TYR A 96 -7.74 -10.61 -4.47
N ALA A 97 -7.11 -11.43 -3.62
CA ALA A 97 -5.88 -11.08 -2.92
C ALA A 97 -4.71 -10.87 -3.90
N LEU A 98 -4.58 -11.72 -4.93
CA LEU A 98 -3.58 -11.59 -5.99
C LEU A 98 -3.78 -10.32 -6.82
N ARG A 99 -5.01 -10.02 -7.25
CA ARG A 99 -5.34 -8.77 -7.97
C ARG A 99 -4.98 -7.54 -7.12
N ARG A 100 -5.28 -7.59 -5.81
CA ARG A 100 -4.91 -6.54 -4.85
C ARG A 100 -3.41 -6.38 -4.69
N ALA A 101 -2.69 -7.47 -4.49
CA ALA A 101 -1.24 -7.44 -4.34
C ALA A 101 -0.57 -6.88 -5.61
N THR A 102 -1.09 -7.22 -6.78
CA THR A 102 -0.59 -6.76 -8.08
C THR A 102 -0.77 -5.24 -8.25
N LEU A 103 -1.97 -4.73 -7.99
CA LEU A 103 -2.26 -3.29 -8.00
C LEU A 103 -1.34 -2.53 -7.02
N VAL A 104 -1.25 -2.98 -5.77
CA VAL A 104 -0.36 -2.38 -4.77
C VAL A 104 1.09 -2.39 -5.23
N ARG A 105 1.55 -3.48 -5.85
CA ARG A 105 2.92 -3.61 -6.35
C ARG A 105 3.21 -2.67 -7.51
N TYR A 106 2.27 -2.49 -8.44
CA TYR A 106 2.42 -1.52 -9.53
C TYR A 106 2.44 -0.09 -9.02
N LEU A 107 1.53 0.25 -8.10
CA LEU A 107 1.49 1.55 -7.46
C LEU A 107 2.77 1.83 -6.66
N TRP A 108 3.28 0.82 -5.97
CA TRP A 108 4.56 0.91 -5.26
C TRP A 108 5.72 1.18 -6.22
N HIS A 109 5.78 0.50 -7.36
CA HIS A 109 6.80 0.76 -8.38
C HIS A 109 6.71 2.19 -8.93
N ALA A 110 5.50 2.65 -9.28
CA ALA A 110 5.29 4.01 -9.75
C ALA A 110 5.68 5.05 -8.68
N PHE A 111 5.29 4.81 -7.44
CA PHE A 111 5.63 5.65 -6.30
C PHE A 111 7.14 5.72 -6.06
N VAL A 112 7.83 4.58 -6.04
CA VAL A 112 9.28 4.55 -5.82
C VAL A 112 10.01 5.23 -6.98
N GLY A 113 9.67 4.91 -8.23
CA GLY A 113 10.33 5.45 -9.40
C GLY A 113 10.10 6.94 -9.60
N TYR A 114 8.86 7.42 -9.43
CA TYR A 114 8.50 8.81 -9.69
C TYR A 114 8.75 9.73 -8.51
N TRP A 115 8.62 9.24 -7.27
CA TRP A 115 8.70 10.08 -6.08
C TRP A 115 9.98 9.85 -5.28
N VAL A 116 10.23 8.60 -4.87
CA VAL A 116 11.32 8.28 -3.95
C VAL A 116 12.68 8.50 -4.60
N VAL A 117 12.88 8.01 -5.83
CA VAL A 117 14.15 8.15 -6.55
C VAL A 117 14.52 9.62 -6.77
N PRO A 118 13.63 10.50 -7.29
CA PRO A 118 13.94 11.92 -7.41
C PRO A 118 14.18 12.61 -6.07
N ALA A 119 13.40 12.29 -5.03
CA ALA A 119 13.62 12.86 -3.70
C ALA A 119 15.01 12.51 -3.16
N VAL A 120 15.40 11.23 -3.21
CA VAL A 120 16.74 10.78 -2.79
C VAL A 120 17.83 11.40 -3.66
N GLY A 121 17.61 11.53 -4.98
CA GLY A 121 18.52 12.20 -5.89
C GLY A 121 18.77 13.67 -5.52
N LEU A 122 17.70 14.44 -5.28
CA LEU A 122 17.80 15.83 -4.83
C LEU A 122 18.52 15.96 -3.49
N LEU A 123 18.28 15.01 -2.59
CA LEU A 123 18.95 14.96 -1.30
C LEU A 123 20.45 14.68 -1.44
N ALA A 124 20.83 13.71 -2.27
CA ALA A 124 22.22 13.36 -2.54
C ALA A 124 22.97 14.55 -3.17
N ILE A 125 22.35 15.24 -4.13
CA ILE A 125 22.90 16.46 -4.75
C ILE A 125 23.08 17.57 -3.71
N GLY A 126 22.06 17.81 -2.86
CA GLY A 126 22.16 18.81 -1.79
C GLY A 126 23.26 18.50 -0.78
N MET A 127 23.45 17.22 -0.44
CA MET A 127 24.56 16.78 0.41
C MET A 127 25.92 16.95 -0.27
N LEU A 128 26.04 16.60 -1.55
CA LEU A 128 27.25 16.79 -2.36
C LEU A 128 27.67 18.25 -2.40
N ILE A 129 26.75 19.16 -2.73
CA ILE A 129 27.01 20.61 -2.77
C ILE A 129 27.44 21.12 -1.37
N GLY A 130 26.75 20.66 -0.32
CA GLY A 130 27.08 21.02 1.06
C GLY A 130 28.48 20.53 1.48
N ALA A 131 28.85 19.32 1.08
CA ALA A 131 30.17 18.74 1.34
C ALA A 131 31.26 19.48 0.55
N LEU A 132 31.02 19.77 -0.74
CA LEU A 132 31.94 20.51 -1.60
C LEU A 132 32.20 21.92 -1.05
N ARG A 133 31.14 22.66 -0.67
CA ARG A 133 31.27 23.96 -0.02
C ARG A 133 32.05 23.90 1.29
N ARG A 134 31.94 22.79 2.03
CA ARG A 134 32.66 22.60 3.29
C ARG A 134 34.14 22.29 3.05
N ALA A 135 34.44 21.48 2.04
CA ALA A 135 35.81 21.16 1.63
C ALA A 135 36.54 22.39 1.07
N LEU A 136 35.82 23.24 0.31
CA LEU A 136 36.36 24.47 -0.28
C LEU A 136 36.43 25.67 0.68
N ARG A 137 35.82 25.59 1.87
CA ARG A 137 35.97 26.64 2.89
C ARG A 137 37.39 26.58 3.44
N ARG A 138 38.23 27.54 3.04
CA ARG A 138 39.51 27.83 3.70
C ARG A 138 39.30 27.98 5.22
N PRO A 139 40.21 27.47 6.08
CA PRO A 139 40.16 27.77 7.50
C PRO A 139 40.20 29.28 7.70
N PRO A 140 39.43 29.85 8.65
CA PRO A 140 39.52 31.27 8.94
C PRO A 140 40.99 31.58 9.26
N ALA A 141 41.58 32.52 8.53
CA ALA A 141 42.91 33.01 8.83
C ALA A 141 42.96 33.33 10.34
N ALA A 142 43.89 32.69 11.04
CA ALA A 142 44.10 32.93 12.46
C ALA A 142 44.16 34.44 12.66
N LYS A 143 43.29 34.96 13.55
CA LYS A 143 43.32 36.37 13.92
C LYS A 143 44.76 36.69 14.32
N ALA A 144 45.39 37.63 13.62
CA ALA A 144 46.70 38.13 13.98
C ALA A 144 46.65 38.53 15.46
N VAL A 145 47.49 37.87 16.26
CA VAL A 145 47.75 38.24 17.64
C VAL A 145 48.38 39.65 17.59
N PRO A 146 47.83 40.66 18.28
CA PRO A 146 48.52 41.94 18.37
C PRO A 146 49.79 41.74 19.22
N GLU A 147 50.95 42.11 18.67
CA GLU A 147 52.22 42.16 19.40
C GLU A 147 52.15 43.18 20.56
N PRO A 148 52.87 42.93 21.66
CA PRO A 148 52.82 43.70 22.90
C PRO A 148 53.46 45.09 22.80
#